data_AF-A0A1H0PEX2-F1
#
_entry.id   AF-A0A1H0PEX2-F1
#
_cell.length_a   1.000
_cell.length_b   1.000
_cell.length_c   1.000
_cell.angle_alpha   90.00
_cell.angle_beta   90.00
_cell.angle_gamma   90.00
#
_symmetry.space_group_name_H-M   'P 1'
#
loop_
_entity.id
_entity.type
_entity.pdbx_description
1 polymer ?
#
loop_
_entity_poly.entity_id
_entity_poly.type
_entity_poly.pdbx_seq_one_letter_code
_entity_poly.pdbx_strand_id
1 'polypeptide(L)'
;MGEAERTAVSFLLEEDRARALTLRSPVVDVRAALARHVVAGGPPVASYRLDYLVAWAESLGGEPVKPRDLEDEIEAAPHTPGARLTNRCSDAVHAALVAARSGRSSAADSPELADYTSLVTEELDYKRGVLERALNVLETVPDSRLREVHREIEGDAQAVWRRRLARHASDLVRFGRTPRYWRDALVPVIESDGKCRDQLLAMANPGAAEDLAADAGTREVAHATVVATEPLVLDVESRRIGDASRIVLLLVNGEACVEGAEIGLKIQRTSFKFSGLSIGPLRELGDGGPTRRLVWEPDSVPELSVGDRLVVADFGWFSTNKGNRFLNVARPRVDDLSAPKPTCEPDSHREDPEAHAHCCRPHEDAEAERSDELAERRARGELNPEAWPPVVDRDGFEVAAVTSPAGDATAEPVTPPPDGTTMDDLE
;
A
#
# COMPACT_ATOMS: atom_id res chain seq x y z
N MET A 1 0.29 -11.83 27.15
CA MET A 1 0.84 -11.04 26.03
C MET A 1 1.38 -9.73 26.60
N GLY A 2 2.65 -9.43 26.38
CA GLY A 2 3.28 -8.18 26.79
C GLY A 2 2.70 -6.97 26.05
N GLU A 3 3.05 -5.75 26.48
CA GLU A 3 2.63 -4.52 25.79
C GLU A 3 3.14 -4.45 24.35
N ALA A 4 4.42 -4.78 24.12
CA ALA A 4 5.02 -4.79 22.79
C ALA A 4 4.31 -5.77 21.83
N GLU A 5 3.96 -6.95 22.31
CA GLU A 5 3.21 -7.95 21.52
C GLU A 5 1.80 -7.45 21.19
N ARG A 6 1.12 -6.77 22.13
CA ARG A 6 -0.19 -6.12 21.89
C ARG A 6 -0.11 -5.01 20.86
N THR A 7 0.95 -4.19 20.90
CA THR A 7 1.18 -3.14 19.91
C THR A 7 1.49 -3.73 18.54
N ALA A 8 2.31 -4.78 18.45
CA ALA A 8 2.61 -5.44 17.18
C ALA A 8 1.35 -6.04 16.54
N VAL A 9 0.53 -6.72 17.33
CA VAL A 9 -0.75 -7.27 16.87
C VAL A 9 -1.70 -6.17 16.41
N SER A 10 -1.78 -5.03 17.11
CA SER A 10 -2.64 -3.93 16.70
C SER A 10 -2.21 -3.27 15.38
N PHE A 11 -0.92 -3.29 15.04
CA PHE A 11 -0.44 -2.85 13.72
C PHE A 11 -0.85 -3.81 12.60
N LEU A 12 -0.79 -5.13 12.82
CA LEU A 12 -1.25 -6.11 11.82
C LEU A 12 -2.76 -5.99 11.56
N LEU A 13 -3.53 -5.68 12.60
CA LEU A 13 -4.97 -5.48 12.48
C LEU A 13 -5.29 -4.14 11.78
N GLU A 14 -4.51 -3.09 12.05
CA GLU A 14 -4.62 -1.85 11.28
C GLU A 14 -4.19 -2.05 9.82
N GLU A 15 -3.22 -2.92 9.51
CA GLU A 15 -2.82 -3.23 8.14
C GLU A 15 -3.95 -3.90 7.35
N ASP A 16 -4.61 -4.93 7.90
CA ASP A 16 -5.77 -5.53 7.22
C ASP A 16 -6.90 -4.51 7.02
N ARG A 17 -7.04 -3.57 7.94
CA ARG A 17 -7.99 -2.46 7.80
C ARG A 17 -7.60 -1.46 6.72
N ALA A 18 -6.35 -1.04 6.75
CA ALA A 18 -5.80 -0.03 5.87
C ALA A 18 -5.39 -0.61 4.51
N ARG A 19 -5.58 -1.91 4.25
CA ARG A 19 -5.17 -2.58 3.00
C ARG A 19 -5.68 -1.93 1.72
N ALA A 20 -6.82 -1.24 1.79
CA ALA A 20 -7.41 -0.50 0.67
C ALA A 20 -6.92 0.96 0.60
N LEU A 21 -6.31 1.46 1.67
CA LEU A 21 -5.61 2.73 1.74
C LEU A 21 -4.15 2.53 1.31
N THR A 22 -3.59 3.57 0.71
CA THR A 22 -2.28 3.48 0.05
C THR A 22 -1.31 4.55 0.50
N LEU A 23 -1.81 5.68 1.02
CA LEU A 23 -0.98 6.71 1.65
C LEU A 23 -0.81 6.52 3.16
N ARG A 24 -1.54 5.59 3.75
CA ARG A 24 -1.72 5.45 5.21
C ARG A 24 -1.53 4.02 5.69
N SER A 25 -0.78 3.21 4.93
CA SER A 25 -0.47 1.85 5.35
C SER A 25 0.52 1.87 6.52
N PRO A 26 0.23 1.14 7.62
CA PRO A 26 1.14 0.99 8.74
C PRO A 26 2.37 0.14 8.42
N VAL A 27 2.35 -0.66 7.35
CA VAL A 27 3.45 -1.53 6.95
C VAL A 27 4.07 -1.05 5.64
N VAL A 28 5.37 -0.81 5.65
CA VAL A 28 6.09 -0.41 4.43
C VAL A 28 6.67 -1.63 3.73
N ASP A 29 6.23 -1.89 2.50
CA ASP A 29 6.92 -2.81 1.59
C ASP A 29 8.19 -2.12 1.06
N VAL A 30 9.34 -2.44 1.66
CA VAL A 30 10.65 -1.89 1.26
C VAL A 30 11.01 -2.22 -0.19
N ARG A 31 10.58 -3.38 -0.71
CA ARG A 31 10.81 -3.76 -2.11
C ARG A 31 9.98 -2.88 -3.03
N ALA A 32 8.72 -2.63 -2.71
CA ALA A 32 7.90 -1.66 -3.45
C ALA A 32 8.52 -0.27 -3.43
N ALA A 33 9.02 0.18 -2.28
CA ALA A 33 9.67 1.48 -2.14
C ALA A 33 10.90 1.58 -3.05
N LEU A 34 11.80 0.59 -3.00
CA LEU A 34 13.00 0.56 -3.83
C LEU A 34 12.66 0.48 -5.33
N ALA A 35 11.63 -0.28 -5.72
CA ALA A 35 11.21 -0.44 -7.11
C ALA A 35 10.67 0.86 -7.73
N ARG A 36 10.29 1.86 -6.91
CA ARG A 36 9.90 3.20 -7.40
C ARG A 36 11.09 4.08 -7.80
N HIS A 37 12.30 3.69 -7.39
CA HIS A 37 13.52 4.45 -7.63
C HIS A 37 14.49 3.70 -8.55
N VAL A 38 14.31 2.40 -8.72
CA VAL A 38 15.24 1.53 -9.45
C VAL A 38 14.47 0.65 -10.43
N VAL A 39 14.86 0.70 -11.70
CA VAL A 39 14.41 -0.22 -12.73
C VAL A 39 15.49 -1.26 -12.95
N ALA A 40 15.30 -2.45 -12.38
CA ALA A 40 16.22 -3.57 -12.58
C ALA A 40 16.09 -4.15 -14.01
N GLY A 41 17.23 -4.52 -14.60
CA GLY A 41 17.25 -5.25 -15.86
C GLY A 41 16.85 -6.72 -15.71
N GLY A 42 16.70 -7.43 -16.84
CA GLY A 42 16.35 -8.85 -16.85
C GLY A 42 14.84 -9.12 -16.81
N PRO A 43 14.43 -10.36 -16.45
CA PRO A 43 13.02 -10.73 -16.37
C PRO A 43 12.30 -9.90 -15.29
N PRO A 44 11.13 -9.29 -15.59
CA PRO A 44 10.38 -8.49 -14.61
C PRO A 44 10.04 -9.24 -13.32
N VAL A 45 9.88 -10.57 -13.42
CA VAL A 45 9.56 -11.42 -12.26
C VAL A 45 10.68 -11.43 -11.21
N ALA A 46 11.94 -11.29 -11.63
CA ALA A 46 13.08 -11.30 -10.71
C ALA A 46 13.07 -10.08 -9.78
N SER A 47 12.59 -8.93 -10.25
CA SER A 47 12.44 -7.69 -9.49
C SER A 47 11.40 -7.76 -8.35
N TYR A 48 10.59 -8.82 -8.29
CA TYR A 48 9.75 -9.09 -7.11
C TYR A 48 10.53 -9.65 -5.93
N ARG A 49 11.78 -10.07 -6.11
CA ARG A 49 12.69 -10.43 -5.02
C ARG A 49 13.50 -9.21 -4.59
N LEU A 50 13.50 -8.91 -3.29
CA LEU A 50 14.21 -7.75 -2.73
C LEU A 50 15.73 -7.87 -2.91
N ASP A 51 16.32 -9.04 -2.71
CA ASP A 51 17.76 -9.28 -2.87
C ASP A 51 18.25 -9.01 -4.31
N TYR A 52 17.44 -9.39 -5.30
CA TYR A 52 17.70 -9.07 -6.71
C TYR A 52 17.66 -7.56 -6.96
N LEU A 53 16.61 -6.90 -6.48
CA LEU A 53 16.44 -5.46 -6.69
C LEU A 53 17.54 -4.65 -5.99
N VAL A 54 17.95 -5.05 -4.78
CA VAL A 54 19.05 -4.43 -4.03
C VAL A 54 20.38 -4.56 -4.78
N ALA A 55 20.70 -5.76 -5.28
CA ALA A 55 21.94 -5.98 -6.04
C ALA A 55 22.00 -5.09 -7.30
N TRP A 56 20.87 -4.94 -8.01
CA TRP A 56 20.77 -3.98 -9.12
C TRP A 56 20.96 -2.55 -8.66
N ALA A 57 20.31 -2.15 -7.57
CA ALA A 57 20.36 -0.79 -7.09
C ALA A 57 21.77 -0.37 -6.67
N GLU A 58 22.51 -1.26 -6.01
CA GLU A 58 23.91 -1.03 -5.62
C GLU A 58 24.85 -0.95 -6.84
N SER A 59 24.46 -1.51 -7.99
CA SER A 59 25.26 -1.48 -9.21
C SER A 59 25.08 -0.20 -10.05
N LEU A 60 24.10 0.65 -9.76
CA LEU A 60 23.73 1.82 -10.58
C LEU A 60 24.86 2.87 -10.74
N GLY A 61 25.94 2.79 -9.96
CA GLY A 61 27.14 3.62 -10.08
C GLY A 61 28.43 2.83 -10.30
N GLY A 62 28.34 1.53 -10.59
CA GLY A 62 29.48 0.61 -10.65
C GLY A 62 29.62 -0.10 -11.99
N GLU A 63 30.25 -1.28 -11.95
CA GLU A 63 30.41 -2.14 -13.13
C GLU A 63 29.05 -2.70 -13.60
N PRO A 64 28.80 -2.81 -14.92
CA PRO A 64 27.57 -3.37 -15.44
C PRO A 64 27.32 -4.79 -14.94
N VAL A 65 26.14 -5.03 -14.37
CA VAL A 65 25.71 -6.36 -13.94
C VAL A 65 25.10 -7.10 -15.12
N LYS A 66 25.49 -8.37 -15.30
CA LYS A 66 24.84 -9.28 -16.25
C LYS A 66 23.59 -9.87 -15.59
N PRO A 67 22.37 -9.64 -16.12
CA PRO A 67 21.14 -10.06 -15.45
C PRO A 67 21.09 -11.56 -15.14
N ARG A 68 21.57 -12.39 -16.08
CA ARG A 68 21.53 -13.85 -15.92
C ARG A 68 22.46 -14.36 -14.83
N ASP A 69 23.67 -13.81 -14.76
CA ASP A 69 24.66 -14.21 -13.76
C ASP A 69 24.16 -13.87 -12.35
N LEU A 70 23.51 -12.70 -12.18
CA LEU A 70 22.89 -12.30 -10.92
C LEU A 70 21.68 -13.16 -10.56
N GLU A 71 20.82 -13.49 -11.53
CA GLU A 71 19.68 -14.39 -11.32
C GLU A 71 20.15 -15.77 -10.85
N ASP A 72 21.14 -16.35 -11.54
CA ASP A 72 21.70 -17.66 -11.19
C ASP A 72 22.34 -17.66 -9.78
N GLU A 73 23.04 -16.58 -9.39
CA GLU A 73 23.58 -16.41 -8.02
C GLU A 73 22.47 -16.40 -6.96
N ILE A 74 21.40 -15.64 -7.22
CA ILE A 74 20.29 -15.43 -6.29
C ILE A 74 19.35 -16.64 -6.20
N GLU A 75 19.22 -17.42 -7.27
CA GLU A 75 18.52 -18.71 -7.28
C GLU A 75 19.32 -19.81 -6.57
N ALA A 76 20.66 -19.76 -6.64
CA ALA A 76 21.53 -20.71 -5.94
C ALA A 76 21.63 -20.43 -4.43
N ALA A 77 21.26 -19.23 -3.98
CA ALA A 77 21.29 -18.85 -2.56
C ALA A 77 20.36 -19.75 -1.72
N PRO A 78 20.82 -20.25 -0.56
CA PRO A 78 19.99 -21.10 0.32
C PRO A 78 18.86 -20.32 0.99
N HIS A 79 18.99 -18.99 1.08
CA HIS A 79 18.10 -18.10 1.82
C HIS A 79 17.19 -17.29 0.89
N THR A 80 16.13 -16.77 1.46
CA THR A 80 15.17 -15.88 0.79
C THR A 80 14.93 -14.63 1.64
N PRO A 81 14.73 -13.45 1.01
CA PRO A 81 14.56 -12.19 1.75
C PRO A 81 13.14 -12.05 2.33
N GLY A 82 12.19 -12.88 1.90
CA GLY A 82 10.79 -12.84 2.33
C GLY A 82 10.47 -13.74 3.55
N ALA A 83 9.19 -13.75 3.94
CA ALA A 83 8.74 -14.59 5.05
C ALA A 83 8.91 -16.10 4.77
N ARG A 84 8.67 -16.52 3.52
CA ARG A 84 8.78 -17.92 3.09
C ARG A 84 10.25 -18.32 2.94
N LEU A 85 10.65 -19.39 3.61
CA LEU A 85 11.97 -20.04 3.47
C LEU A 85 12.05 -20.87 2.19
N THR A 86 13.26 -21.20 1.75
CA THR A 86 13.43 -22.29 0.78
C THR A 86 13.02 -23.62 1.41
N ASN A 87 12.57 -24.58 0.59
CA ASN A 87 12.17 -25.91 1.09
C ASN A 87 13.31 -26.56 1.89
N ARG A 88 14.55 -26.45 1.40
CA ARG A 88 15.74 -26.99 2.07
C ARG A 88 15.94 -26.40 3.47
N CYS A 89 15.85 -25.07 3.62
CA CYS A 89 16.01 -24.44 4.92
C CYS A 89 14.82 -24.72 5.85
N SER A 90 13.60 -24.72 5.31
CA SER A 90 12.39 -25.11 6.05
C SER A 90 12.50 -26.52 6.61
N ASP A 91 12.91 -27.49 5.80
CA ASP A 91 13.08 -28.89 6.20
C ASP A 91 14.17 -29.02 7.27
N ALA A 92 15.29 -28.31 7.12
CA ALA A 92 16.38 -28.30 8.10
C ALA A 92 15.93 -27.72 9.46
N VAL A 93 15.27 -26.56 9.46
CA VAL A 93 14.72 -25.94 10.67
C VAL A 93 13.68 -26.85 11.33
N HIS A 94 12.79 -27.47 10.54
CA HIS A 94 11.80 -28.39 11.05
C HIS A 94 12.44 -29.63 11.68
N ALA A 95 13.41 -30.25 11.00
CA ALA A 95 14.14 -31.42 11.51
C ALA A 95 14.85 -31.10 12.84
N ALA A 96 15.52 -29.95 12.92
CA ALA A 96 16.18 -29.47 14.14
C ALA A 96 15.18 -29.25 15.29
N LEU A 97 14.01 -28.65 15.00
CA LEU A 97 12.94 -28.44 15.98
C LEU A 97 12.36 -29.76 16.50
N VAL A 98 12.11 -30.73 15.61
CA VAL A 98 11.61 -32.06 15.98
C VAL A 98 12.64 -32.79 16.83
N ALA A 99 13.93 -32.75 16.44
CA ALA A 99 15.02 -33.32 17.21
C ALA A 99 15.07 -32.71 18.62
N ALA A 100 15.05 -31.38 18.73
CA ALA A 100 15.05 -30.66 20.00
C ALA A 100 13.84 -31.01 20.89
N ARG A 101 12.65 -31.18 20.30
CA ARG A 101 11.42 -31.58 21.04
C ARG A 101 11.42 -33.04 21.46
N SER A 102 12.07 -33.92 20.68
CA SER A 102 12.16 -35.35 20.95
C SER A 102 13.26 -35.72 21.95
N GLY A 103 14.24 -34.83 22.13
CA GLY A 103 15.29 -34.95 23.13
C GLY A 103 14.70 -34.98 24.54
N ARG A 104 14.98 -36.04 25.32
CA ARG A 104 14.51 -36.24 26.71
C ARG A 104 15.09 -35.24 27.74
N SER A 105 15.73 -34.18 27.29
CA SER A 105 16.45 -33.21 28.10
C SER A 105 15.75 -31.86 28.03
N SER A 106 15.13 -31.44 29.14
CA SER A 106 14.55 -30.10 29.30
C SER A 106 15.62 -29.02 29.57
N ALA A 107 16.88 -29.28 29.24
CA ALA A 107 17.96 -28.32 29.45
C ALA A 107 17.95 -27.28 28.31
N ALA A 108 17.97 -26.01 28.68
CA ALA A 108 17.98 -24.87 27.75
C ALA A 108 19.22 -24.83 26.82
N ASP A 109 20.23 -25.66 27.08
CA ASP A 109 21.50 -25.73 26.35
C ASP A 109 21.68 -27.05 25.56
N SER A 110 20.60 -27.69 25.11
CA SER A 110 20.75 -28.90 24.29
C SER A 110 21.39 -28.58 22.93
N PRO A 111 22.32 -29.43 22.42
CA PRO A 111 22.93 -29.23 21.10
C PRO A 111 21.89 -29.10 19.97
N GLU A 112 20.76 -29.80 20.08
CA GLU A 112 19.67 -29.76 19.10
C GLU A 112 18.91 -28.43 19.13
N LEU A 113 18.73 -27.82 20.31
CA LEU A 113 18.13 -26.48 20.42
C LEU A 113 19.11 -25.40 19.94
N ALA A 114 20.41 -25.59 20.17
CA ALA A 114 21.45 -24.72 19.63
C ALA A 114 21.49 -24.77 18.10
N ASP A 115 21.36 -25.95 17.49
CA ASP A 115 21.28 -26.13 16.04
C ASP A 115 20.03 -25.45 15.44
N TYR A 116 18.85 -25.68 16.02
CA TYR A 116 17.62 -24.97 15.64
C TYR A 116 17.79 -23.44 15.73
N THR A 117 18.38 -22.96 16.82
CA THR A 117 18.61 -21.52 17.03
C THR A 117 19.57 -20.97 15.98
N SER A 118 20.67 -21.69 15.67
CA SER A 118 21.63 -21.29 14.64
C SER A 118 20.96 -21.13 13.27
N LEU A 119 20.20 -22.14 12.84
CA LEU A 119 19.52 -22.11 11.54
C LEU A 119 18.50 -20.96 11.45
N VAL A 120 17.73 -20.72 12.52
CA VAL A 120 16.80 -19.58 12.57
C VAL A 120 17.55 -18.25 12.55
N THR A 121 18.64 -18.13 13.29
CA THR A 121 19.46 -16.91 13.32
C THR A 121 20.10 -16.63 11.96
N GLU A 122 20.64 -17.63 11.27
CA GLU A 122 21.19 -17.49 9.92
C GLU A 122 20.15 -16.95 8.92
N GLU A 123 18.92 -17.48 8.95
CA GLU A 123 17.82 -16.98 8.11
C GLU A 123 17.43 -15.54 8.44
N LEU A 124 17.38 -15.19 9.73
CA LEU A 124 17.07 -13.82 10.16
C LEU A 124 18.19 -12.84 9.81
N ASP A 125 19.45 -13.26 9.91
CA ASP A 125 20.62 -12.46 9.56
C ASP A 125 20.65 -12.16 8.07
N TYR A 126 20.36 -13.13 7.19
CA TYR A 126 20.23 -12.88 5.75
C TYR A 126 19.15 -11.83 5.46
N LYS A 127 17.95 -12.00 6.03
CA LYS A 127 16.82 -11.07 5.82
C LYS A 127 17.12 -9.66 6.31
N ARG A 128 17.71 -9.55 7.51
CA ARG A 128 18.18 -8.27 8.06
C ARG A 128 19.23 -7.63 7.17
N GLY A 129 20.24 -8.39 6.72
CA GLY A 129 21.28 -7.87 5.85
C GLY A 129 20.75 -7.34 4.52
N VAL A 130 19.79 -8.04 3.90
CA VAL A 130 19.14 -7.55 2.67
C VAL A 130 18.30 -6.30 2.94
N LEU A 131 17.55 -6.26 4.04
CA LEU A 131 16.76 -5.09 4.44
C LEU A 131 17.65 -3.87 4.70
N GLU A 132 18.73 -4.02 5.46
CA GLU A 132 19.69 -2.95 5.76
C GLU A 132 20.32 -2.41 4.48
N ARG A 133 20.73 -3.27 3.55
CA ARG A 133 21.24 -2.85 2.23
C ARG A 133 20.21 -2.07 1.43
N ALA A 134 18.95 -2.51 1.42
CA ALA A 134 17.87 -1.77 0.76
C ALA A 134 17.67 -0.37 1.38
N LEU A 135 17.71 -0.27 2.70
CA LEU A 135 17.60 1.00 3.42
C LEU A 135 18.79 1.92 3.11
N ASN A 136 20.02 1.39 3.09
CA ASN A 136 21.21 2.16 2.72
C ASN A 136 21.09 2.76 1.31
N VAL A 137 20.51 2.02 0.35
CA VAL A 137 20.24 2.57 -0.97
C VAL A 137 19.19 3.68 -0.91
N LEU A 138 18.08 3.45 -0.22
CA LEU A 138 17.01 4.45 -0.10
C LEU A 138 17.49 5.74 0.59
N GLU A 139 18.43 5.66 1.52
CA GLU A 139 19.05 6.82 2.17
C GLU A 139 19.87 7.69 1.20
N THR A 140 20.28 7.17 0.05
CA THR A 140 20.96 7.96 -1.00
C THR A 140 19.98 8.79 -1.84
N VAL A 141 18.68 8.47 -1.79
CA VAL A 141 17.66 9.19 -2.55
C VAL A 141 17.33 10.51 -1.83
N PRO A 142 17.42 11.66 -2.53
CA PRO A 142 17.10 12.95 -1.92
C PRO A 142 15.67 13.03 -1.40
N ASP A 143 15.49 13.76 -0.31
CA ASP A 143 14.18 14.05 0.25
C ASP A 143 13.36 14.91 -0.72
N SER A 144 12.21 14.38 -1.15
CA SER A 144 11.21 15.17 -1.88
C SER A 144 10.61 16.26 -0.99
N ARG A 145 10.30 17.42 -1.58
CA ARG A 145 9.51 18.50 -0.95
C ARG A 145 8.11 18.02 -0.54
N LEU A 146 7.59 16.95 -1.14
CA LEU A 146 6.34 16.31 -0.74
C LEU A 146 6.45 15.44 0.52
N ARG A 147 7.64 15.26 1.10
CA ARG A 147 7.82 14.52 2.37
C ARG A 147 6.94 15.08 3.49
N GLU A 148 6.88 16.40 3.62
CA GLU A 148 6.03 17.05 4.64
C GLU A 148 4.54 16.80 4.41
N VAL A 149 4.11 16.72 3.15
CA VAL A 149 2.73 16.35 2.80
C VAL A 149 2.41 14.93 3.26
N HIS A 150 3.30 13.98 3.00
CA HIS A 150 3.12 12.59 3.41
C HIS A 150 3.12 12.44 4.94
N ARG A 151 4.02 13.14 5.64
CA ARG A 151 4.07 13.17 7.12
C ARG A 151 2.77 13.65 7.75
N GLU A 152 2.16 14.68 7.17
CA GLU A 152 0.86 15.19 7.64
C GLU A 152 -0.26 14.17 7.43
N ILE A 153 -0.30 13.51 6.27
CA ILE A 153 -1.30 12.48 5.95
C ILE A 153 -1.15 11.28 6.90
N GLU A 154 0.09 10.85 7.14
CA GLU A 154 0.42 9.79 8.08
C GLU A 154 0.04 10.21 9.51
N GLY A 155 0.35 11.44 9.93
CA GLY A 155 0.01 11.98 11.24
C GLY A 155 -1.50 11.98 11.50
N ASP A 156 -2.29 12.38 10.50
CA ASP A 156 -3.76 12.32 10.55
C ASP A 156 -4.25 10.87 10.73
N ALA A 157 -3.64 9.90 10.05
CA ALA A 157 -3.97 8.47 10.19
C ALA A 157 -3.57 7.92 11.57
N GLN A 158 -2.37 8.22 12.04
CA GLN A 158 -1.89 7.83 13.38
C GLN A 158 -2.78 8.40 14.48
N ALA A 159 -3.30 9.62 14.32
CA ALA A 159 -4.23 10.20 15.28
C ALA A 159 -5.52 9.39 15.41
N VAL A 160 -6.04 8.85 14.29
CA VAL A 160 -7.20 7.95 14.30
C VAL A 160 -6.86 6.64 14.98
N TRP A 161 -5.74 6.01 14.60
CA TRP A 161 -5.28 4.74 15.19
C TRP A 161 -5.08 4.85 16.71
N ARG A 162 -4.42 5.91 17.20
CA ARG A 162 -4.24 6.15 18.64
C ARG A 162 -5.56 6.25 19.38
N ARG A 163 -6.59 6.86 18.78
CA ARG A 163 -7.93 6.90 19.38
C ARG A 163 -8.57 5.52 19.42
N ARG A 164 -8.44 4.69 18.39
CA ARG A 164 -8.92 3.30 18.42
C ARG A 164 -8.26 2.51 19.53
N LEU A 165 -6.93 2.59 19.60
CA LEU A 165 -6.15 1.90 20.62
C LEU A 165 -6.59 2.34 22.03
N ALA A 166 -6.70 3.65 22.27
CA ALA A 166 -7.10 4.19 23.57
C ALA A 166 -8.56 3.87 23.96
N ARG A 167 -9.43 3.61 22.98
CA ARG A 167 -10.85 3.30 23.19
C ARG A 167 -11.17 1.81 23.08
N HIS A 168 -10.14 0.97 22.90
CA HIS A 168 -10.32 -0.47 22.71
C HIS A 168 -11.33 -0.77 21.60
N ALA A 169 -11.35 0.06 20.54
CA ALA A 169 -12.42 0.07 19.56
C ALA A 169 -12.58 -1.30 18.86
N SER A 170 -13.82 -1.76 18.76
CA SER A 170 -14.20 -3.08 18.23
C SER A 170 -13.78 -3.33 16.77
N ASP A 171 -13.52 -2.29 16.01
CA ASP A 171 -13.05 -2.37 14.63
C ASP A 171 -11.59 -2.84 14.49
N LEU A 172 -10.85 -2.94 15.60
CA LEU A 172 -9.47 -3.43 15.62
C LEU A 172 -9.33 -4.96 15.58
N VAL A 173 -10.39 -5.78 15.55
CA VAL A 173 -10.20 -7.22 15.84
C VAL A 173 -10.43 -8.16 14.65
N ARG A 174 -11.40 -7.94 13.74
CA ARG A 174 -11.67 -8.88 12.61
C ARG A 174 -12.36 -8.24 11.40
N PHE A 175 -11.61 -7.96 10.34
CA PHE A 175 -12.14 -7.35 9.11
C PHE A 175 -13.14 -8.25 8.36
N GLY A 176 -12.96 -9.58 8.43
CA GLY A 176 -13.91 -10.56 7.88
C GLY A 176 -15.28 -10.56 8.57
N ARG A 177 -15.46 -9.79 9.65
CA ARG A 177 -16.73 -9.62 10.37
C ARG A 177 -17.22 -8.17 10.37
N THR A 178 -16.57 -7.29 9.60
CA THR A 178 -16.94 -5.89 9.48
C THR A 178 -18.32 -5.78 8.80
N PRO A 179 -19.33 -5.18 9.47
CA PRO A 179 -20.66 -5.00 8.88
C PRO A 179 -20.59 -4.31 7.52
N ARG A 180 -21.47 -4.68 6.59
CA ARG A 180 -21.52 -4.07 5.24
C ARG A 180 -21.55 -2.53 5.29
N TYR A 181 -22.29 -1.97 6.24
CA TYR A 181 -22.33 -0.53 6.48
C TYR A 181 -20.95 0.11 6.71
N TRP A 182 -20.06 -0.52 7.48
CA TRP A 182 -18.70 -0.02 7.71
C TRP A 182 -17.81 -0.11 6.47
N ARG A 183 -17.99 -1.17 5.66
CA ARG A 183 -17.29 -1.29 4.36
C ARG A 183 -17.72 -0.17 3.41
N ASP A 184 -19.03 0.06 3.29
CA ASP A 184 -19.58 1.09 2.41
C ASP A 184 -19.21 2.51 2.89
N ALA A 185 -19.16 2.74 4.20
CA ALA A 185 -18.77 4.02 4.80
C ALA A 185 -17.32 4.42 4.50
N LEU A 186 -16.44 3.46 4.24
CA LEU A 186 -15.03 3.70 3.92
C LEU A 186 -14.77 3.95 2.43
N VAL A 187 -15.74 3.70 1.53
CA VAL A 187 -15.55 3.91 0.09
C VAL A 187 -15.10 5.35 -0.23
N PRO A 188 -15.73 6.42 0.28
CA PRO A 188 -15.26 7.79 0.01
C PRO A 188 -13.87 8.08 0.59
N VAL A 189 -13.50 7.41 1.68
CA VAL A 189 -12.16 7.52 2.30
C VAL A 189 -11.12 6.90 1.37
N ILE A 190 -11.39 5.68 0.88
CA ILE A 190 -10.53 4.93 -0.05
C ILE A 190 -10.37 5.67 -1.37
N GLU A 191 -11.47 6.13 -1.97
CA GLU A 191 -11.42 6.90 -3.22
C GLU A 191 -10.64 8.21 -3.06
N SER A 192 -10.84 8.93 -1.95
CA SER A 192 -10.08 10.15 -1.67
C SER A 192 -8.60 9.88 -1.43
N ASP A 193 -8.27 8.74 -0.83
CA ASP A 193 -6.89 8.29 -0.61
C ASP A 193 -6.19 7.99 -1.92
N GLY A 194 -6.80 7.14 -2.75
CA GLY A 194 -6.27 6.76 -4.07
C GLY A 194 -6.10 7.97 -4.97
N LYS A 195 -7.11 8.85 -5.03
CA LYS A 195 -7.01 10.10 -5.81
C LYS A 195 -5.87 10.99 -5.31
N CYS A 196 -5.73 11.17 -3.99
CA CYS A 196 -4.63 11.96 -3.43
C CYS A 196 -3.28 11.31 -3.74
N ARG A 197 -3.17 9.99 -3.64
CA ARG A 197 -1.95 9.23 -3.98
C ARG A 197 -1.54 9.50 -5.42
N ASP A 198 -2.44 9.30 -6.37
CA ASP A 198 -2.13 9.40 -7.79
C ASP A 198 -1.71 10.83 -8.16
N GLN A 199 -2.36 11.83 -7.54
CA GLN A 199 -2.00 13.24 -7.68
C GLN A 199 -0.60 13.54 -7.14
N LEU A 200 -0.26 13.06 -5.93
CA LEU A 200 1.06 13.29 -5.34
C LEU A 200 2.16 12.53 -6.10
N LEU A 201 1.87 11.30 -6.57
CA LEU A 201 2.80 10.53 -7.40
C LEU A 201 3.08 11.23 -8.73
N ALA A 202 2.04 11.69 -9.43
CA ALA A 202 2.20 12.43 -10.68
C ALA A 202 3.01 13.72 -10.51
N MET A 203 2.98 14.33 -9.32
CA MET A 203 3.74 15.54 -9.03
C MET A 203 5.22 15.29 -8.73
N ALA A 204 5.58 14.20 -8.06
CA ALA A 204 6.93 14.01 -7.50
C ALA A 204 7.70 12.79 -8.02
N ASN A 205 7.05 11.83 -8.67
CA ASN A 205 7.72 10.65 -9.24
C ASN A 205 7.69 10.71 -10.77
N PRO A 206 8.82 11.02 -11.43
CA PRO A 206 8.86 11.13 -12.89
C PRO A 206 8.40 9.88 -13.63
N GLY A 207 8.81 8.69 -13.17
CA GLY A 207 8.39 7.42 -13.78
C GLY A 207 6.88 7.22 -13.68
N ALA A 208 6.29 7.46 -12.50
CA ALA A 208 4.85 7.34 -12.32
C ALA A 208 4.08 8.38 -13.15
N ALA A 209 4.58 9.61 -13.30
CA ALA A 209 3.93 10.61 -14.13
C ALA A 209 4.01 10.29 -15.63
N GLU A 210 5.15 9.76 -16.10
CA GLU A 210 5.30 9.27 -17.48
C GLU A 210 4.37 8.07 -17.74
N ASP A 211 4.30 7.11 -16.82
CA ASP A 211 3.38 5.96 -16.92
C ASP A 211 1.91 6.40 -16.98
N LEU A 212 1.51 7.36 -16.13
CA LEU A 212 0.17 7.94 -16.15
C LEU A 212 -0.13 8.72 -17.43
N ALA A 213 0.87 9.41 -18.00
CA ALA A 213 0.74 10.15 -19.25
C ALA A 213 0.61 9.22 -20.47
N ALA A 214 1.24 8.04 -20.42
CA ALA A 214 1.18 7.03 -21.47
C ALA A 214 -0.04 6.09 -21.37
N ASP A 215 -0.65 5.98 -20.19
CA ASP A 215 -1.81 5.11 -19.96
C ASP A 215 -3.07 5.61 -20.68
N ALA A 216 -3.58 4.80 -21.61
CA ALA A 216 -4.82 5.09 -22.35
C ALA A 216 -6.09 5.15 -21.47
N GLY A 217 -6.05 4.56 -20.26
CA GLY A 217 -7.11 4.63 -19.26
C GLY A 217 -7.16 5.97 -18.54
N THR A 218 -6.01 6.61 -18.36
CA THR A 218 -5.84 7.89 -17.67
C THR A 218 -6.11 9.04 -18.65
N ARG A 219 -6.92 10.00 -18.21
CA ARG A 219 -7.48 11.05 -19.08
C ARG A 219 -7.06 12.44 -18.66
N GLU A 220 -6.54 12.55 -17.46
CA GLU A 220 -6.22 13.76 -16.73
C GLU A 220 -4.75 14.13 -16.85
N VAL A 221 -3.88 13.23 -17.31
CA VAL A 221 -2.43 13.43 -17.48
C VAL A 221 -2.05 13.12 -18.92
N ALA A 222 -1.12 13.89 -19.50
CA ALA A 222 -0.67 13.69 -20.87
C ALA A 222 0.76 14.18 -21.08
N HIS A 223 1.42 13.62 -22.10
CA HIS A 223 2.65 14.19 -22.63
C HIS A 223 2.35 15.46 -23.44
N ALA A 224 3.31 16.37 -23.42
CA ALA A 224 3.35 17.49 -24.34
C ALA A 224 4.78 17.77 -24.78
N THR A 225 4.95 18.35 -25.97
CA THR A 225 6.25 18.81 -26.47
C THR A 225 6.20 20.30 -26.76
N VAL A 226 7.23 21.04 -26.37
CA VAL A 226 7.34 22.48 -26.66
C VAL A 226 7.69 22.69 -28.13
N VAL A 227 6.84 23.41 -28.86
CA VAL A 227 7.00 23.69 -30.30
C VAL A 227 7.55 25.09 -30.54
N ALA A 228 7.13 26.06 -29.74
CA ALA A 228 7.59 27.45 -29.79
C ALA A 228 7.54 28.05 -28.39
N THR A 229 8.36 29.07 -28.12
CA THR A 229 8.43 29.75 -26.82
C THR A 229 7.85 31.17 -26.84
N GLU A 230 7.69 31.77 -28.03
CA GLU A 230 7.13 33.12 -28.22
C GLU A 230 6.15 33.17 -29.40
N PRO A 231 4.82 32.99 -29.19
CA PRO A 231 4.18 32.58 -27.94
C PRO A 231 4.54 31.13 -27.56
N LEU A 232 4.31 30.75 -26.31
CA LEU A 232 4.52 29.39 -25.84
C LEU A 232 3.47 28.46 -26.47
N VAL A 233 3.92 27.55 -27.32
CA VAL A 233 3.07 26.60 -28.06
C VAL A 233 3.47 25.18 -27.71
N LEU A 234 2.48 24.38 -27.34
CA LEU A 234 2.63 22.97 -27.00
C LEU A 234 1.94 22.11 -28.06
N ASP A 235 2.57 20.98 -28.39
CA ASP A 235 1.89 19.83 -29.01
C ASP A 235 1.50 18.87 -27.90
N VAL A 236 0.20 18.71 -27.63
CA VAL A 236 -0.30 17.93 -26.48
C VAL A 236 -0.84 16.59 -26.98
N GLU A 237 -0.30 15.50 -26.47
CA GLU A 237 -0.66 14.13 -26.84
C GLU A 237 -1.93 13.65 -26.13
N SER A 238 -3.01 14.42 -26.24
CA SER A 238 -4.29 14.08 -25.63
C SER A 238 -5.47 14.47 -26.51
N ARG A 239 -6.49 13.60 -26.55
CA ARG A 239 -7.78 13.94 -27.17
C ARG A 239 -8.69 14.77 -26.26
N ARG A 240 -8.42 14.77 -24.95
CA ARG A 240 -9.27 15.41 -23.92
C ARG A 240 -8.72 16.73 -23.44
N ILE A 241 -7.41 16.80 -23.23
CA ILE A 241 -6.72 18.04 -22.91
C ILE A 241 -6.52 18.77 -24.25
N GLY A 242 -7.30 19.82 -24.47
CA GLY A 242 -7.35 20.55 -25.74
C GLY A 242 -7.74 22.01 -25.54
N ASP A 243 -8.41 22.60 -26.54
CA ASP A 243 -8.88 23.99 -26.45
C ASP A 243 -9.67 24.27 -25.17
N ALA A 244 -9.46 25.46 -24.59
CA ALA A 244 -10.03 25.93 -23.33
C ALA A 244 -9.71 25.08 -22.07
N SER A 245 -8.98 23.97 -22.21
CA SER A 245 -8.51 23.20 -21.06
C SER A 245 -7.52 24.01 -20.26
N ARG A 246 -7.53 23.86 -18.94
CA ARG A 246 -6.54 24.50 -18.07
C ARG A 246 -5.60 23.43 -17.55
N ILE A 247 -4.32 23.60 -17.77
CA ILE A 247 -3.31 22.62 -17.39
C ILE A 247 -2.38 23.14 -16.30
N VAL A 248 -1.75 22.21 -15.59
CA VAL A 248 -0.60 22.43 -14.72
C VAL A 248 0.58 21.62 -15.25
N LEU A 249 1.77 22.23 -15.24
CA LEU A 249 3.02 21.55 -15.58
C LEU A 249 3.52 20.73 -14.40
N LEU A 250 3.76 19.43 -14.63
CA LEU A 250 4.22 18.49 -13.60
C LEU A 250 5.69 18.15 -13.77
N LEU A 251 6.12 17.82 -14.99
CA LEU A 251 7.52 17.50 -15.31
C LEU A 251 8.04 18.29 -16.49
N VAL A 252 9.35 18.56 -16.49
CA VAL A 252 10.13 19.03 -17.64
C VAL A 252 11.33 18.10 -17.82
N ASN A 253 11.43 17.45 -18.98
CA ASN A 253 12.53 16.53 -19.33
C ASN A 253 12.82 15.46 -18.26
N GLY A 254 11.78 14.96 -17.59
CA GLY A 254 11.90 13.96 -16.53
C GLY A 254 12.20 14.54 -15.13
N GLU A 255 12.31 15.86 -14.98
CA GLU A 255 12.48 16.52 -13.69
C GLU A 255 11.14 17.02 -13.15
N ALA A 256 10.85 16.71 -11.88
CA ALA A 256 9.60 17.08 -11.23
C ALA A 256 9.59 18.56 -10.82
N CYS A 257 8.65 19.33 -11.39
CA CYS A 257 8.55 20.76 -11.13
C CYS A 257 8.26 21.07 -9.65
N VAL A 258 7.59 20.17 -8.93
CA VAL A 258 7.28 20.36 -7.50
C VAL A 258 8.53 20.46 -6.62
N GLU A 259 9.65 19.92 -7.08
CA GLU A 259 10.93 19.92 -6.38
C GLU A 259 11.70 21.25 -6.52
N GLY A 260 11.24 22.16 -7.39
CA GLY A 260 11.81 23.49 -7.60
C GLY A 260 11.88 24.34 -6.33
N ALA A 261 12.93 25.13 -6.19
CA ALA A 261 13.17 25.96 -4.99
C ALA A 261 12.14 27.10 -4.85
N GLU A 262 11.61 27.56 -5.98
CA GLU A 262 10.56 28.57 -6.11
C GLU A 262 9.17 28.06 -5.73
N ILE A 263 8.99 26.75 -5.62
CA ILE A 263 7.70 26.16 -5.28
C ILE A 263 7.42 26.30 -3.79
N GLY A 264 6.38 27.06 -3.45
CA GLY A 264 5.92 27.21 -2.07
C GLY A 264 4.89 26.14 -1.70
N LEU A 265 5.06 25.50 -0.54
CA LEU A 265 4.08 24.60 0.05
C LEU A 265 3.47 25.23 1.30
N LYS A 266 2.13 25.28 1.34
CA LYS A 266 1.36 25.63 2.53
C LYS A 266 0.38 24.51 2.89
N ILE A 267 0.58 23.91 4.06
CA ILE A 267 -0.33 22.94 4.64
C ILE A 267 -1.58 23.68 5.15
N GLN A 268 -2.76 23.22 4.74
CA GLN A 268 -4.05 23.74 5.19
C GLN A 268 -4.89 22.59 5.73
N ARG A 269 -5.93 22.93 6.52
CA ARG A 269 -6.79 21.94 7.16
C ARG A 269 -7.38 20.89 6.20
N THR A 270 -7.76 21.30 4.98
CA THR A 270 -8.47 20.46 4.01
C THR A 270 -7.70 20.22 2.71
N SER A 271 -6.50 20.78 2.57
CA SER A 271 -5.71 20.69 1.33
C SER A 271 -4.25 21.07 1.54
N PHE A 272 -3.41 20.63 0.62
CA PHE A 272 -2.04 21.10 0.44
C PHE A 272 -2.01 22.11 -0.69
N LYS A 273 -1.57 23.33 -0.38
CA LYS A 273 -1.57 24.45 -1.33
C LYS A 273 -0.15 24.67 -1.86
N PHE A 274 0.01 24.54 -3.17
CA PHE A 274 1.25 24.77 -3.90
C PHE A 274 1.20 26.10 -4.65
N SER A 275 2.25 26.90 -4.55
CA SER A 275 2.44 28.15 -5.30
C SER A 275 3.68 28.08 -6.17
N GLY A 276 3.70 28.80 -7.28
CA GLY A 276 4.87 28.87 -8.18
C GLY A 276 4.83 27.88 -9.35
N LEU A 277 3.92 26.89 -9.33
CA LEU A 277 3.70 26.00 -10.47
C LEU A 277 3.13 26.76 -11.67
N SER A 278 3.58 26.40 -12.87
CA SER A 278 3.06 26.96 -14.12
C SER A 278 1.68 26.38 -14.44
N ILE A 279 0.67 27.24 -14.38
CA ILE A 279 -0.75 26.88 -14.57
C ILE A 279 -1.38 27.87 -15.54
N GLY A 280 -2.11 27.39 -16.54
CA GLY A 280 -2.73 28.27 -17.53
C GLY A 280 -3.68 27.58 -18.49
N PRO A 281 -4.55 28.35 -19.18
CA PRO A 281 -5.41 27.82 -20.24
C PRO A 281 -4.61 27.50 -21.50
N LEU A 282 -5.12 26.54 -22.25
CA LEU A 282 -4.74 26.21 -23.62
C LEU A 282 -5.73 26.86 -24.59
N ARG A 283 -5.22 27.32 -25.74
CA ARG A 283 -6.03 27.84 -26.85
C ARG A 283 -5.58 27.23 -28.16
N GLU A 284 -6.53 26.78 -28.96
CA GLU A 284 -6.24 26.20 -30.28
C GLU A 284 -5.72 27.27 -31.25
N LEU A 285 -4.60 26.96 -31.91
CA LEU A 285 -4.17 27.66 -33.11
C LEU A 285 -5.08 27.15 -34.23
N GLY A 286 -5.85 28.04 -34.87
CA GLY A 286 -6.90 27.72 -35.85
C GLY A 286 -6.42 27.10 -37.17
N ASP A 287 -5.36 26.31 -37.13
CA ASP A 287 -4.49 25.97 -38.25
C ASP A 287 -4.94 24.69 -38.98
N GLY A 288 -5.94 23.97 -38.46
CA GLY A 288 -6.54 22.79 -39.10
C GLY A 288 -5.56 21.64 -39.40
N GLY A 289 -4.35 21.66 -38.81
CA GLY A 289 -3.33 20.65 -39.00
C GLY A 289 -3.61 19.34 -38.25
N PRO A 290 -2.89 18.24 -38.59
CA PRO A 290 -3.07 16.93 -37.97
C PRO A 290 -2.55 16.86 -36.52
N THR A 291 -1.63 17.74 -36.12
CA THR A 291 -1.14 17.87 -34.74
C THR A 291 -1.80 19.04 -34.04
N ARG A 292 -2.32 18.81 -32.84
CA ARG A 292 -3.14 19.78 -32.10
C ARG A 292 -2.24 20.73 -31.33
N ARG A 293 -1.73 21.73 -32.04
CA ARG A 293 -0.87 22.78 -31.48
C ARG A 293 -1.73 23.78 -30.69
N LEU A 294 -1.37 23.97 -29.44
CA LEU A 294 -2.11 24.80 -28.50
C LEU A 294 -1.19 25.89 -27.95
N VAL A 295 -1.63 27.15 -28.02
CA VAL A 295 -0.99 28.23 -27.26
C VAL A 295 -1.28 28.01 -25.79
N TRP A 296 -0.25 28.03 -24.96
CA TRP A 296 -0.38 27.94 -23.52
C TRP A 296 -0.04 29.29 -22.87
N GLU A 297 -0.95 29.80 -22.05
CA GLU A 297 -0.80 31.09 -21.35
C GLU A 297 -0.70 30.89 -19.83
N PRO A 298 0.42 30.36 -19.31
CA PRO A 298 0.58 30.15 -17.87
C PRO A 298 0.71 31.47 -17.09
N ASP A 299 0.20 31.50 -15.86
CA ASP A 299 0.33 32.64 -14.93
C ASP A 299 1.79 32.86 -14.50
N SER A 300 2.52 31.76 -14.28
CA SER A 300 3.98 31.76 -14.12
C SER A 300 4.59 31.07 -15.34
N VAL A 301 5.27 31.85 -16.18
CA VAL A 301 5.90 31.36 -17.40
C VAL A 301 7.15 30.55 -17.03
N PRO A 302 7.19 29.24 -17.32
CA PRO A 302 8.37 28.42 -17.06
C PRO A 302 9.47 28.73 -18.08
N GLU A 303 10.72 28.54 -17.68
CA GLU A 303 11.86 28.57 -18.60
C GLU A 303 11.88 27.25 -19.40
N LEU A 304 11.48 27.32 -20.68
CA LEU A 304 11.39 26.17 -21.58
C LEU A 304 12.11 26.43 -22.90
N SER A 305 12.58 25.36 -23.52
CA SER A 305 13.20 25.34 -24.85
C SER A 305 12.35 24.54 -25.84
N VAL A 306 12.44 24.90 -27.12
CA VAL A 306 11.80 24.11 -28.19
C VAL A 306 12.36 22.69 -28.18
N GLY A 307 11.48 21.70 -28.17
CA GLY A 307 11.82 20.28 -28.09
C GLY A 307 11.76 19.69 -26.68
N ASP A 308 11.59 20.51 -25.63
CA ASP A 308 11.41 19.98 -24.27
C ASP A 308 10.19 19.07 -24.19
N ARG A 309 10.37 17.93 -23.51
CA ARG A 309 9.30 16.98 -23.22
C ARG A 309 8.70 17.32 -21.87
N LEU A 310 7.38 17.42 -21.83
CA LEU A 310 6.62 17.80 -20.65
C LEU A 310 5.68 16.68 -20.26
N VAL A 311 5.39 16.59 -18.96
CA VAL A 311 4.15 15.96 -18.47
C VAL A 311 3.27 17.05 -17.89
N VAL A 312 2.04 17.11 -18.40
CA VAL A 312 1.04 18.09 -17.99
C VAL A 312 -0.21 17.38 -17.51
N ALA A 313 -0.95 18.01 -16.62
CA ALA A 313 -2.22 17.48 -16.15
C ALA A 313 -3.34 18.52 -16.24
N ASP A 314 -4.57 18.04 -16.44
CA ASP A 314 -5.78 18.84 -16.29
C ASP A 314 -5.85 19.38 -14.86
N PHE A 315 -5.87 20.71 -14.75
CA PHE A 315 -6.01 21.40 -13.47
C PHE A 315 -7.28 20.97 -12.72
N GLY A 316 -8.37 20.69 -13.44
CA GLY A 316 -9.64 20.26 -12.88
C GLY A 316 -9.58 18.92 -12.15
N TRP A 317 -8.58 18.08 -12.46
CA TRP A 317 -8.34 16.85 -11.72
C TRP A 317 -7.96 17.13 -10.27
N PHE A 318 -7.08 18.12 -10.06
CA PHE A 318 -6.59 18.56 -8.76
C PHE A 318 -7.58 19.47 -8.04
N SER A 319 -8.05 20.53 -8.71
CA SER A 319 -8.66 21.67 -8.04
C SER A 319 -9.74 22.37 -8.85
N THR A 320 -10.72 22.92 -8.13
CA THR A 320 -11.78 23.78 -8.68
C THR A 320 -11.47 25.28 -8.48
N ASN A 321 -10.24 25.64 -8.10
CA ASN A 321 -9.82 27.02 -7.92
C ASN A 321 -10.05 27.84 -9.21
N LYS A 322 -10.54 29.09 -9.06
CA LYS A 322 -10.80 29.96 -10.21
C LYS A 322 -9.53 30.60 -10.80
N GLY A 323 -8.52 30.87 -9.97
CA GLY A 323 -7.26 31.47 -10.40
C GLY A 323 -6.17 30.43 -10.69
N ASN A 324 -5.07 30.88 -11.28
CA ASN A 324 -3.94 30.05 -11.72
C ASN A 324 -2.71 30.15 -10.79
N ARG A 325 -2.74 31.01 -9.78
CA ARG A 325 -1.60 31.24 -8.87
C ARG A 325 -1.25 30.05 -7.97
N PHE A 326 -2.23 29.17 -7.74
CA PHE A 326 -2.11 28.12 -6.74
C PHE A 326 -2.81 26.83 -7.19
N LEU A 327 -2.13 25.71 -7.01
CA LEU A 327 -2.71 24.38 -7.08
C LEU A 327 -3.06 23.92 -5.67
N ASN A 328 -4.27 23.40 -5.47
CA ASN A 328 -4.62 22.75 -4.22
C ASN A 328 -4.79 21.25 -4.48
N VAL A 329 -4.06 20.42 -3.74
CA VAL A 329 -4.30 18.98 -3.64
C VAL A 329 -5.19 18.76 -2.43
N ALA A 330 -6.34 18.12 -2.60
CA ALA A 330 -7.24 17.85 -1.49
C ALA A 330 -6.57 16.90 -0.49
N ARG A 331 -6.73 17.17 0.81
CA ARG A 331 -6.33 16.21 1.84
C ARG A 331 -7.23 14.98 1.74
N PRO A 332 -6.67 13.76 1.86
CA PRO A 332 -7.48 12.55 1.86
C PRO A 332 -8.39 12.58 3.10
N ARG A 333 -9.63 12.12 2.96
CA ARG A 333 -10.57 12.09 4.08
C ARG A 333 -10.08 11.10 5.12
N VAL A 334 -10.28 11.40 6.39
CA VAL A 334 -10.09 10.44 7.50
C VAL A 334 -11.39 9.73 7.80
N ASP A 335 -11.31 8.56 8.45
CA ASP A 335 -12.51 7.91 8.98
C ASP A 335 -13.00 8.69 10.21
N ASP A 336 -14.12 9.39 10.05
CA ASP A 336 -14.81 10.15 11.07
C ASP A 336 -16.22 9.61 11.39
N LEU A 337 -16.59 8.50 10.75
CA LEU A 337 -17.89 7.83 10.87
C LEU A 337 -17.79 6.57 11.71
N SER A 338 -16.86 5.68 11.36
CA SER A 338 -16.71 4.35 11.95
C SER A 338 -15.48 4.24 12.85
N ALA A 339 -14.85 5.38 13.16
CA ALA A 339 -13.74 5.49 14.10
C ALA A 339 -14.09 6.43 15.26
N PRO A 340 -13.42 6.29 16.41
CA PRO A 340 -13.68 7.19 17.53
C PRO A 340 -13.41 8.63 17.12
N LYS A 341 -14.39 9.51 17.36
CA LYS A 341 -14.28 10.93 17.05
C LYS A 341 -13.31 11.60 18.03
N PRO A 342 -12.74 12.77 17.67
CA PRO A 342 -11.94 13.56 18.62
C PRO A 342 -12.69 13.94 19.91
N THR A 343 -14.02 13.94 19.86
CA THR A 343 -14.90 14.27 20.99
C THR A 343 -15.39 13.05 21.77
N CYS A 344 -14.98 11.82 21.41
CA CYS A 344 -15.34 10.62 22.16
C CYS A 344 -14.48 10.50 23.42
N GLU A 345 -15.12 10.42 24.58
CA GLU A 345 -14.52 10.19 25.90
C GLU A 345 -14.51 8.70 26.26
N PRO A 346 -13.74 8.25 27.29
CA PRO A 346 -13.65 6.83 27.63
C PRO A 346 -15.00 6.16 27.88
N ASP A 347 -15.94 6.89 28.48
CA ASP A 347 -17.26 6.41 28.86
C ASP A 347 -18.35 6.73 27.84
N SER A 348 -18.01 7.32 26.68
CA SER A 348 -19.02 7.76 25.70
C SER A 348 -19.94 6.63 25.23
N HIS A 349 -19.40 5.43 24.98
CA HIS A 349 -20.24 4.28 24.63
C HIS A 349 -21.09 3.79 25.82
N ARG A 350 -20.54 3.82 27.04
CA ARG A 350 -21.26 3.39 28.24
C ARG A 350 -22.44 4.31 28.56
N GLU A 351 -22.29 5.60 28.32
CA GLU A 351 -23.29 6.62 28.60
C GLU A 351 -24.36 6.72 27.51
N ASP A 352 -23.98 6.55 26.24
CA ASP A 352 -24.89 6.56 25.09
C ASP A 352 -24.49 5.48 24.06
N PRO A 353 -24.85 4.21 24.32
CA PRO A 353 -24.49 3.09 23.44
C PRO A 353 -25.05 3.25 22.02
N GLU A 354 -26.23 3.84 21.88
CA GLU A 354 -26.89 4.01 20.58
C GLU A 354 -26.14 5.02 19.70
N ALA A 355 -25.78 6.19 20.23
CA ALA A 355 -25.03 7.19 19.48
C ALA A 355 -23.59 6.75 19.15
N HIS A 356 -23.03 5.85 19.97
CA HIS A 356 -21.65 5.40 19.87
C HIS A 356 -21.48 3.97 19.33
N ALA A 357 -22.56 3.33 18.90
CA ALA A 357 -22.59 1.94 18.40
C ALA A 357 -21.59 1.66 17.26
N HIS A 358 -21.23 2.70 16.50
CA HIS A 358 -20.39 2.59 15.30
C HIS A 358 -19.02 3.24 15.41
N CYS A 359 -18.80 4.17 16.36
CA CYS A 359 -17.56 4.94 16.40
C CYS A 359 -16.61 4.51 17.52
N CYS A 360 -17.09 4.23 18.73
CA CYS A 360 -16.22 3.90 19.86
C CYS A 360 -16.77 2.79 20.74
N ARG A 361 -17.53 1.87 20.15
CA ARG A 361 -17.96 0.64 20.81
C ARG A 361 -16.72 -0.22 21.16
N PRO A 362 -16.48 -0.54 22.44
CA PRO A 362 -15.37 -1.39 22.86
C PRO A 362 -15.45 -2.80 22.27
N HIS A 363 -14.31 -3.43 22.03
CA HIS A 363 -14.24 -4.79 21.51
C HIS A 363 -14.77 -5.80 22.52
N GLU A 364 -14.57 -5.57 23.82
CA GLU A 364 -15.08 -6.43 24.88
C GLU A 364 -16.61 -6.53 24.84
N ASP A 365 -17.28 -5.39 24.64
CA ASP A 365 -18.74 -5.31 24.50
C ASP A 365 -19.23 -5.98 23.20
N ALA A 366 -18.43 -5.93 22.12
CA ALA A 366 -18.73 -6.58 20.85
C ALA A 366 -18.54 -8.10 20.88
N GLU A 367 -17.48 -8.57 21.55
CA GLU A 367 -17.21 -9.99 21.71
C GLU A 367 -18.18 -10.63 22.71
N ALA A 368 -18.55 -9.94 23.79
CA ALA A 368 -19.47 -10.46 24.80
C ALA A 368 -20.83 -10.87 24.20
N GLU A 369 -21.41 -10.06 23.31
CA GLU A 369 -22.69 -10.37 22.64
C GLU A 369 -22.69 -11.67 21.83
N ARG A 370 -21.52 -12.09 21.33
CA ARG A 370 -21.41 -13.30 20.50
C ARG A 370 -20.68 -14.44 21.20
N SER A 371 -20.20 -14.23 22.42
CA SER A 371 -19.38 -15.20 23.12
C SER A 371 -20.15 -16.49 23.38
N ASP A 372 -21.42 -16.37 23.80
CA ASP A 372 -22.31 -17.51 24.02
C ASP A 372 -22.64 -18.24 22.72
N GLU A 373 -23.01 -17.51 21.66
CA GLU A 373 -23.27 -18.09 20.34
C GLU A 373 -22.03 -18.83 19.80
N LEU A 374 -20.84 -18.24 19.91
CA LEU A 374 -19.59 -18.84 19.46
C LEU A 374 -19.24 -20.09 20.30
N ALA A 375 -19.47 -20.06 21.61
CA ALA A 375 -19.27 -21.21 22.49
C ALA A 375 -20.23 -22.36 22.12
N GLU A 376 -21.50 -22.05 21.85
CA GLU A 376 -22.48 -23.04 21.38
C GLU A 376 -22.09 -23.62 20.02
N ARG A 377 -21.67 -22.79 19.07
CA ARG A 377 -21.18 -23.23 17.75
C ARG A 377 -19.95 -24.14 17.88
N ARG A 378 -19.01 -23.81 18.78
CA ARG A 378 -17.87 -24.69 19.11
C ARG A 378 -18.33 -26.00 19.73
N ALA A 379 -19.29 -25.98 20.65
CA ALA A 379 -19.86 -27.18 21.26
C ALA A 379 -20.55 -28.09 20.22
N ARG A 380 -21.09 -27.50 19.14
CA ARG A 380 -21.64 -28.23 17.98
C ARG A 380 -20.57 -28.63 16.94
N GLY A 381 -19.30 -28.29 17.15
CA GLY A 381 -18.21 -28.60 16.21
C GLY A 381 -18.19 -27.74 14.95
N GLU A 382 -18.92 -26.62 14.92
CA GLU A 382 -19.01 -25.71 13.76
C GLU A 382 -17.86 -24.70 13.68
N LEU A 383 -17.01 -24.64 14.72
CA LEU A 383 -15.88 -23.72 14.85
C LEU A 383 -14.69 -24.45 15.49
N ASN A 384 -13.48 -23.98 15.20
CA ASN A 384 -12.25 -24.51 15.80
C ASN A 384 -12.28 -24.44 17.34
N PRO A 385 -11.78 -25.48 18.05
CA PRO A 385 -11.74 -25.52 19.50
C PRO A 385 -10.89 -24.37 20.09
N GLU A 386 -11.20 -23.95 21.32
CA GLU A 386 -10.47 -22.88 22.03
C GLU A 386 -9.01 -23.24 22.34
N ALA A 387 -8.72 -24.53 22.48
CA ALA A 387 -7.38 -25.03 22.72
C ALA A 387 -6.71 -25.43 21.40
N TRP A 388 -5.52 -24.88 21.19
CA TRP A 388 -4.59 -25.24 20.12
C TRP A 388 -4.25 -26.75 20.17
N PRO A 389 -4.01 -27.41 19.02
CA PRO A 389 -3.94 -26.86 17.67
C PRO A 389 -5.32 -26.78 16.98
N PRO A 390 -5.50 -25.80 16.05
CA PRO A 390 -6.73 -25.65 15.29
C PRO A 390 -7.04 -26.90 14.45
N VAL A 391 -8.34 -27.17 14.24
CA VAL A 391 -8.77 -28.08 13.18
C VAL A 391 -8.35 -27.46 11.84
N VAL A 392 -7.67 -28.29 11.07
CA VAL A 392 -6.93 -27.96 9.84
C VAL A 392 -7.89 -27.53 8.74
N ASP A 393 -7.60 -26.38 8.12
CA ASP A 393 -8.25 -25.89 6.91
C ASP A 393 -7.99 -26.86 5.73
N ARG A 394 -9.04 -27.22 4.99
CA ARG A 394 -9.00 -28.22 3.92
C ARG A 394 -8.34 -27.72 2.64
N ASP A 395 -8.09 -26.41 2.51
CA ASP A 395 -7.54 -25.80 1.29
C ASP A 395 -6.01 -25.58 1.34
N GLY A 396 -5.34 -26.02 2.39
CA GLY A 396 -3.88 -26.05 2.51
C GLY A 396 -3.30 -27.43 2.21
N PHE A 397 -2.60 -27.56 1.09
CA PHE A 397 -1.72 -28.67 0.70
C PHE A 397 -1.06 -29.39 1.89
N GLU A 398 -1.43 -30.66 2.18
CA GLU A 398 -0.54 -31.81 2.45
C GLU A 398 -1.27 -33.12 2.84
N VAL A 399 -0.59 -34.25 2.62
CA VAL A 399 -1.11 -35.64 2.53
C VAL A 399 -1.36 -36.28 3.90
N ALA A 400 -2.51 -36.94 4.07
CA ALA A 400 -2.85 -37.68 5.29
C ALA A 400 -1.91 -38.88 5.55
N ALA A 401 -1.58 -39.12 6.82
CA ALA A 401 -0.85 -40.32 7.23
C ALA A 401 -1.63 -41.61 6.87
N VAL A 402 -0.91 -42.67 6.49
CA VAL A 402 -1.44 -43.94 5.96
C VAL A 402 -2.52 -44.61 6.85
N THR A 403 -2.59 -44.25 8.13
CA THR A 403 -3.52 -44.84 9.10
C THR A 403 -4.71 -43.94 9.47
N SER A 404 -4.87 -42.77 8.85
CA SER A 404 -6.02 -41.91 9.10
C SER A 404 -7.30 -42.55 8.57
N PRO A 405 -8.40 -42.60 9.35
CA PRO A 405 -9.67 -43.11 8.86
C PRO A 405 -10.18 -42.19 7.74
N ALA A 406 -10.28 -42.74 6.52
CA ALA A 406 -10.90 -42.05 5.40
C ALA A 406 -12.42 -41.94 5.67
N GLY A 407 -12.93 -40.72 5.76
CA GLY A 407 -14.37 -40.50 5.75
C GLY A 407 -14.94 -40.87 4.38
N ASP A 408 -15.93 -41.76 4.36
CA ASP A 408 -16.66 -42.10 3.14
C ASP A 408 -17.64 -40.96 2.84
N ALA A 409 -17.29 -40.14 1.84
CA ALA A 409 -18.12 -39.03 1.36
C ALA A 409 -19.47 -39.48 0.73
N THR A 410 -19.73 -40.79 0.67
CA THR A 410 -21.00 -41.36 0.21
C THR A 410 -21.90 -41.84 1.36
N ALA A 411 -21.47 -41.71 2.61
CA ALA A 411 -22.20 -42.21 3.78
C ALA A 411 -23.49 -41.44 4.09
N GLU A 412 -23.64 -40.20 3.61
CA GLU A 412 -24.87 -39.40 3.77
C GLU A 412 -25.44 -38.98 2.41
N PRO A 413 -26.78 -39.04 2.22
CA PRO A 413 -27.41 -38.59 0.99
C PRO A 413 -27.29 -37.07 0.84
N VAL A 414 -26.82 -36.64 -0.34
CA VAL A 414 -26.72 -35.22 -0.71
C VAL A 414 -28.10 -34.58 -0.64
N THR A 415 -28.31 -33.68 0.32
CA THR A 415 -29.49 -32.83 0.36
C THR A 415 -29.35 -31.69 -0.66
N PRO A 416 -30.38 -31.45 -1.50
CA PRO A 416 -30.36 -30.30 -2.38
C PRO A 416 -30.37 -28.99 -1.57
N PRO A 417 -29.73 -27.93 -2.07
CA PRO A 417 -29.76 -26.63 -1.42
C PRO A 417 -31.22 -26.12 -1.33
N PRO A 418 -31.55 -25.31 -0.31
CA PRO A 418 -32.87 -24.71 -0.18
C PRO A 418 -33.27 -23.90 -1.42
N ASP A 419 -34.54 -23.96 -1.80
CA ASP A 419 -35.06 -23.19 -2.93
C ASP A 419 -34.82 -21.68 -2.68
N GLY A 420 -34.05 -21.05 -3.57
CA GLY A 420 -33.72 -19.62 -3.52
C GLY A 420 -32.25 -19.29 -3.28
N THR A 421 -31.39 -20.28 -3.04
CA THR A 421 -29.93 -20.04 -2.98
C THR A 421 -29.38 -19.75 -4.37
N THR A 422 -28.83 -18.56 -4.56
CA THR A 422 -28.14 -18.13 -5.78
C THR A 422 -26.62 -18.15 -5.57
N MET A 423 -25.83 -18.09 -6.64
CA MET A 423 -24.36 -18.07 -6.51
C MET A 423 -23.85 -16.85 -5.73
N ASP A 424 -24.63 -15.76 -5.68
CA ASP A 424 -24.31 -14.56 -4.91
C ASP A 424 -24.39 -14.80 -3.38
N ASP A 425 -24.99 -15.91 -2.93
CA ASP A 425 -25.10 -16.27 -1.50
C ASP A 425 -23.90 -17.12 -1.02
N LEU A 426 -22.95 -17.43 -1.91
CA LEU A 426 -21.78 -18.30 -1.68
C LEU A 426 -20.42 -17.57 -1.77
N GLU A 427 -20.42 -16.25 -1.98
CA GLU A 427 -19.25 -15.34 -1.85
C GLU A 427 -19.35 -14.49 -0.58
#